data_AF-A0A0C3CZD2-F1
#
_entry.id   AF-A0A0C3CZD2-F1
#
_cell.length_a   1.000
_cell.length_b   1.000
_cell.length_c   1.000
_cell.angle_alpha   90.00
_cell.angle_beta   90.00
_cell.angle_gamma   90.00
#
_symmetry.space_group_name_H-M   'P 1'
#
loop_
_entity.id
_entity.type
_entity.pdbx_description
1 polymer ?
#
loop_
_entity_poly.entity_id
_entity_poly.type
_entity_poly.pdbx_seq_one_letter_code
_entity_poly.pdbx_strand_id
1 'polypeptide(L)'
;MSGGGVQIFSIGIVFMLLLTPFKNIAGINEAFAQYAPSSKSPHSITTLPLHKIVYIMCNLLTLAVGLWKCRSMGLLPTGTGDWLAFETRGLAPELSLF
;
A
#
# COMPACT_ATOMS: atom_id res chain seq x y z
N MET A 1 -0.24 -9.14 15.50
CA MET A 1 -1.57 -9.10 16.15
C MET A 1 -2.55 -8.31 15.28
N SER A 2 -3.33 -9.07 14.52
CA SER A 2 -4.53 -8.78 13.72
C SER A 2 -4.62 -10.07 12.90
N GLY A 3 -5.50 -10.97 13.35
CA GLY A 3 -5.57 -12.35 12.88
C GLY A 3 -5.70 -12.45 11.36
N GLY A 4 -5.41 -13.61 10.79
CA GLY A 4 -5.47 -13.85 9.34
C GLY A 4 -6.87 -13.72 8.70
N GLY A 5 -7.87 -13.23 9.44
CA GLY A 5 -9.24 -13.03 8.97
C GLY A 5 -9.55 -11.58 8.59
N VAL A 6 -10.39 -11.41 7.59
CA VAL A 6 -10.90 -10.12 7.13
C VAL A 6 -12.01 -9.64 8.08
N GLN A 7 -11.66 -8.78 9.03
CA GLN A 7 -12.63 -8.08 9.89
C GLN A 7 -12.76 -6.62 9.44
N ILE A 8 -13.94 -6.01 9.63
CA ILE A 8 -14.21 -4.61 9.27
C ILE A 8 -13.18 -3.65 9.91
N PHE A 9 -12.81 -3.87 11.17
CA PHE A 9 -11.78 -3.07 11.83
C PHE A 9 -10.39 -3.26 11.21
N SER A 10 -10.06 -4.48 10.78
CA SER A 10 -8.80 -4.76 10.08
C SER A 10 -8.75 -4.09 8.70
N ILE A 11 -9.87 -3.99 7.98
CA ILE A 11 -9.93 -3.33 6.67
C ILE A 11 -9.61 -1.84 6.78
N GLY A 12 -10.19 -1.16 7.79
CA GLY A 12 -9.99 0.28 7.99
C GLY A 12 -8.54 0.62 8.34
N ILE A 13 -7.91 -0.19 9.18
CA ILE A 13 -6.49 -0.03 9.55
C ILE A 13 -5.59 -0.22 8.34
N VAL A 14 -5.85 -1.24 7.52
CA VAL A 14 -5.05 -1.54 6.32
C VAL A 14 -5.22 -0.45 5.26
N PHE A 15 -6.43 0.09 5.11
CA PHE A 15 -6.67 1.23 4.24
C PHE A 15 -5.87 2.46 4.68
N MET A 16 -5.89 2.79 5.98
CA MET A 16 -5.09 3.88 6.53
C MET A 16 -3.59 3.63 6.38
N LEU A 17 -3.14 2.38 6.55
CA LEU A 17 -1.75 1.98 6.34
C LEU A 17 -1.29 2.19 4.89
N LEU A 18 -2.16 1.97 3.91
CA LEU A 18 -1.86 2.22 2.50
C LEU A 18 -1.91 3.71 2.14
N LEU A 19 -2.87 4.47 2.67
CA LEU A 19 -3.04 5.89 2.32
C LEU A 19 -2.08 6.85 3.03
N THR A 20 -1.67 6.52 4.25
CA THR A 20 -0.79 7.38 5.06
C THR A 20 0.54 7.71 4.36
N PRO A 21 1.25 6.75 3.73
CA PRO A 21 2.46 7.03 2.95
C PRO A 21 2.27 8.10 1.87
N PHE A 22 1.15 8.08 1.14
CA PHE A 22 0.87 9.07 0.10
C PHE A 22 0.61 10.45 0.70
N LYS A 23 -0.17 10.53 1.78
CA LYS A 23 -0.43 11.78 2.51
C LYS A 23 0.88 12.38 3.04
N ASN A 24 1.74 11.55 3.61
CA ASN A 24 3.03 11.93 4.14
C ASN A 24 3.96 12.49 3.06
N ILE A 25 4.04 11.83 1.90
CA ILE A 25 4.86 12.30 0.77
C ILE A 25 4.29 13.60 0.18
N ALA A 26 2.97 13.72 0.05
CA ALA A 26 2.33 14.95 -0.43
C ALA A 26 2.55 16.14 0.53
N GLY A 27 2.57 15.89 1.84
CA GLY A 27 2.82 16.88 2.89
C GLY A 27 4.28 17.08 3.27
N ILE A 28 5.24 16.56 2.48
CA ILE A 28 6.66 16.52 2.88
C ILE A 28 7.26 17.90 3.13
N ASN A 29 6.91 18.92 2.33
CA ASN A 29 7.47 20.25 2.51
C ASN A 29 6.96 20.92 3.80
N GLU A 30 5.73 20.60 4.21
CA GLU A 30 5.16 21.10 5.46
C GLU A 30 5.79 20.41 6.67
N ALA A 31 5.93 19.09 6.62
CA ALA A 31 6.55 18.31 7.68
C ALA A 31 7.98 18.77 8.00
N PHE A 32 8.71 19.23 6.98
CA PHE A 32 10.09 19.70 7.09
C PHE A 32 10.25 21.22 7.21
N ALA A 33 9.17 22.00 7.13
CA ALA A 33 9.23 23.47 7.17
C ALA A 33 9.87 24.00 8.47
N GLN A 34 9.53 23.37 9.60
CA GLN A 34 10.07 23.72 10.93
C GLN A 34 11.58 23.46 11.08
N TYR A 35 12.17 22.63 10.22
CA TYR A 35 13.59 22.27 10.28
C TYR A 35 14.44 23.04 9.27
N ALA A 36 13.82 23.95 8.49
CA ALA A 36 14.54 24.70 7.48
C ALA A 36 15.52 25.71 8.11
N PRO A 37 16.77 25.80 7.63
CA PRO A 37 17.73 26.77 8.12
C PRO A 37 17.30 28.19 7.73
N SER A 38 17.53 29.19 8.59
CA SER A 38 17.11 30.59 8.38
C SER A 38 17.56 31.23 7.05
N SER A 39 18.57 30.65 6.40
CA SER A 39 19.08 31.10 5.10
C SER A 39 18.27 30.59 3.89
N LYS A 40 17.32 29.65 4.06
CA LYS A 40 16.56 29.04 2.96
C LYS A 40 15.06 29.12 3.20
N SER A 41 14.29 29.19 2.11
CA SER A 41 12.82 29.17 2.18
C SER A 41 12.31 27.87 2.83
N PRO A 42 11.44 27.94 3.85
CA PRO A 42 11.01 26.78 4.63
C PRO A 42 10.31 25.69 3.82
N HIS A 43 9.51 26.07 2.81
CA HIS A 43 8.77 25.13 1.96
C HIS A 43 9.49 24.75 0.67
N SER A 44 10.76 25.17 0.49
CA SER A 44 11.50 24.84 -0.72
C SER A 44 11.80 23.35 -0.81
N ILE A 45 11.73 22.79 -2.02
CA ILE A 45 12.10 21.40 -2.28
C ILE A 45 13.60 21.16 -1.99
N THR A 46 14.43 22.20 -2.12
CA THR A 46 15.88 22.14 -1.92
C THR A 46 16.33 22.21 -0.46
N THR A 47 15.42 22.37 0.51
CA THR A 47 15.74 22.27 1.94
C THR A 47 15.91 20.80 2.34
N LEU A 48 17.02 20.49 3.00
CA LEU A 48 17.29 19.16 3.58
C LEU A 48 17.05 17.96 2.64
N PRO A 49 17.64 17.96 1.42
CA PRO A 49 17.31 16.96 0.39
C PRO A 49 17.59 15.52 0.83
N LEU A 50 18.70 15.27 1.55
CA LEU A 50 19.04 13.94 2.07
C LEU A 50 17.95 13.40 3.01
N HIS A 51 17.47 14.22 3.93
CA HIS A 51 16.45 13.83 4.91
C HIS A 51 15.11 13.55 4.24
N LYS A 52 14.73 14.37 3.24
CA LYS A 52 13.52 14.14 2.45
C LYS A 52 13.58 12.83 1.67
N ILE A 53 14.74 12.48 1.10
CA ILE A 53 14.93 11.19 0.40
C ILE A 53 14.74 10.02 1.37
N VAL A 54 15.37 10.06 2.54
CA VAL A 54 15.21 9.00 3.56
C VAL A 54 13.75 8.89 4.01
N TYR A 55 13.07 10.02 4.22
CA TYR A 55 11.65 10.05 4.58
C TYR A 55 10.77 9.38 3.52
N ILE A 56 11.01 9.65 2.23
CA ILE A 56 10.30 9.00 1.12
C ILE A 56 10.56 7.49 1.14
N MET A 57 11.82 7.06 1.30
CA MET A 57 12.18 5.65 1.38
C MET A 57 11.44 4.93 2.52
N CYS A 58 11.38 5.53 3.71
CA CYS A 58 10.65 4.96 4.85
C CYS A 58 9.14 4.85 4.59
N ASN A 59 8.54 5.85 3.92
CA ASN A 59 7.12 5.78 3.54
C ASN A 59 6.87 4.69 2.49
N LEU A 60 7.78 4.50 1.53
CA LEU A 60 7.71 3.41 0.55
C LEU A 60 7.85 2.03 1.21
N LEU A 61 8.75 1.87 2.18
CA LEU A 61 8.86 0.65 2.97
C LEU A 61 7.56 0.36 3.74
N THR A 62 6.95 1.38 4.31
CA THR A 62 5.66 1.26 5.02
C THR A 62 4.55 0.82 4.07
N LEU A 63 4.50 1.39 2.86
CA LEU A 63 3.58 0.99 1.81
C LEU A 63 3.79 -0.48 1.40
N ALA A 64 5.04 -0.92 1.25
CA ALA A 64 5.38 -2.31 0.92
C ALA A 64 4.89 -3.30 1.98
N VAL A 65 5.03 -2.95 3.27
CA VAL A 65 4.48 -3.75 4.38
C VAL A 65 2.95 -3.79 4.33
N GLY A 66 2.30 -2.67 4.02
CA GLY A 66 0.85 -2.61 3.81
C GLY A 66 0.38 -3.55 2.70
N LEU A 67 1.05 -3.51 1.54
CA LEU A 67 0.76 -4.40 0.41
C LEU A 67 0.97 -5.88 0.76
N TRP A 68 2.04 -6.21 1.48
CA TRP A 68 2.28 -7.57 1.96
C TRP A 68 1.16 -8.06 2.90
N LYS A 69 0.66 -7.18 3.78
CA LYS A 69 -0.46 -7.50 4.65
C LYS A 69 -1.76 -7.69 3.86
N CYS A 70 -2.04 -6.85 2.86
CA CYS A 70 -3.17 -7.03 1.93
C CYS A 70 -3.12 -8.39 1.22
N ARG A 71 -1.94 -8.77 0.72
CA ARG A 71 -1.73 -10.09 0.11
C ARG A 71 -2.01 -11.22 1.08
N SER A 72 -1.51 -11.11 2.32
CA SER A 72 -1.70 -12.13 3.36
C SER A 72 -3.16 -12.30 3.78
N MET A 73 -4.01 -11.27 3.57
CA MET A 73 -5.46 -11.33 3.84
C MET A 73 -6.29 -11.72 2.61
N GLY A 74 -5.66 -12.00 1.46
CA GLY A 74 -6.37 -12.36 0.22
C GLY A 74 -7.15 -11.20 -0.41
N LEU A 75 -6.78 -9.94 -0.11
CA LEU A 75 -7.48 -8.77 -0.65
C LEU A 75 -6.95 -8.33 -2.03
N LEU A 76 -5.76 -8.80 -2.41
CA LEU A 76 -5.17 -8.48 -3.70
C LEU A 76 -5.53 -9.56 -4.72
N PRO A 77 -6.00 -9.20 -5.93
CA PRO A 77 -6.40 -10.14 -6.98
C PRO A 77 -5.16 -10.78 -7.63
N THR A 78 -4.51 -11.68 -6.89
CA THR A 78 -3.23 -12.29 -7.25
C THR A 78 -3.33 -13.79 -7.47
N GLY A 79 -4.41 -14.43 -7.00
CA GLY A 79 -4.69 -15.84 -7.21
C GLY A 79 -5.50 -16.07 -8.49
N THR A 80 -5.39 -17.26 -9.07
CA THR A 80 -6.24 -17.68 -10.19
C THR A 80 -7.73 -17.67 -9.82
N GLY A 81 -8.06 -17.97 -8.56
CA GLY A 81 -9.43 -17.91 -8.05
C GLY A 81 -10.07 -16.52 -8.13
N ASP A 82 -9.28 -15.44 -8.07
CA ASP A 82 -9.79 -14.07 -8.16
C ASP A 82 -10.33 -13.75 -9.56
N TRP A 83 -9.91 -14.50 -10.57
CA TRP A 83 -10.27 -14.33 -11.98
C TRP A 83 -11.22 -15.40 -12.49
N LEU A 84 -11.62 -16.35 -11.65
CA LEU A 84 -12.43 -17.52 -12.02
C LEU A 84 -13.76 -17.13 -12.69
N ALA A 85 -14.32 -15.98 -12.32
CA ALA A 85 -15.55 -15.45 -12.91
C ALA A 85 -15.39 -15.02 -14.39
N PHE A 86 -14.16 -14.78 -14.84
CA PHE A 86 -13.83 -14.34 -16.20
C PHE A 86 -13.22 -15.45 -17.07
N GLU A 87 -13.02 -16.64 -16.50
CA GLU A 87 -12.36 -17.75 -17.20
C GLU A 87 -13.38 -18.60 -17.96
N THR A 88 -13.20 -18.75 -19.28
CA THR A 88 -13.99 -19.67 -20.09
C THR A 88 -13.59 -21.10 -19.79
N ARG A 89 -14.50 -21.86 -19.16
CA ARG A 89 -14.31 -23.29 -18.98
C ARG A 89 -14.67 -24.02 -20.28
N GLY A 90 -13.81 -24.97 -20.68
CA GLY A 90 -14.14 -25.91 -21.73
C GLY A 90 -15.39 -26.72 -21.39
N LEU A 91 -15.95 -27.40 -22.39
CA LEU A 91 -17.06 -28.33 -22.19
C LEU A 91 -16.73 -29.28 -21.04
N ALA A 92 -17.67 -29.42 -20.10
CA ALA A 92 -17.52 -30.40 -19.02
C ALA A 92 -17.27 -31.76 -19.67
N PRO A 93 -16.22 -32.51 -19.27
CA PRO A 93 -15.98 -33.83 -19.82
C PRO A 93 -17.24 -34.64 -19.54
N GLU A 94 -17.96 -35.00 -20.60
CA GLU A 94 -19.14 -35.81 -20.49
C GLU A 94 -18.76 -37.06 -19.70
N LEU A 95 -19.44 -37.28 -18.57
CA LEU A 95 -19.28 -38.49 -17.77
C LEU A 95 -19.68 -39.64 -18.69
N SER A 96 -18.70 -40.24 -19.35
CA SER A 96 -18.83 -41.52 -20.04
C SER A 96 -18.90 -42.62 -18.97
N LEU A 97 -20.00 -42.60 -18.22
CA LEU A 97 -20.51 -43.80 -17.60
C LEU A 97 -21.17 -44.57 -18.74
N PHE A 98 -20.48 -45.63 -19.15
CA PHE A 98 -20.88 -46.70 -20.08
C PHE A 98 -22.35 -46.74 -20.49
#